data_AF-A0A8T5JDB5-F1
#
_entry.id   AF-A0A8T5JDB5-F1
#
_cell.length_a   1.000
_cell.length_b   1.000
_cell.length_c   1.000
_cell.angle_alpha   90.00
_cell.angle_beta   90.00
_cell.angle_gamma   90.00
#
_symmetry.space_group_name_H-M   'P 1'
#
loop_
_entity.id
_entity.type
_entity.pdbx_description
1 polymer ?
#
loop_
_entity_poly.entity_id
_entity_poly.type
_entity_poly.pdbx_seq_one_letter_code
_entity_poly.pdbx_strand_id
1 'polypeptide(L)' 'MSLTQLDPKTSAFKVLVYLTFKDRPMKPLEITKGLDVNGSTVRARLAELKKNGLVESLAEGYVSRVTSYDILMKLTQP' A
#
# COMPACT_ATOMS: atom_id res chain seq x y z
N MET A 1 11.61 6.13 -2.86
CA MET A 1 10.35 6.83 -3.22
C MET A 1 9.60 7.14 -1.94
N SER A 2 9.28 8.40 -1.68
CA SER A 2 8.43 8.82 -0.57
C SER A 2 6.95 8.79 -0.97
N LEU A 3 6.04 8.87 0.02
CA LEU A 3 4.60 9.00 -0.24
C LEU A 3 4.26 10.18 -1.19
N THR A 4 4.98 11.30 -1.05
CA THR A 4 4.81 12.49 -1.91
C THR A 4 5.15 12.24 -3.38
N GLN A 5 6.04 11.30 -3.68
CA GLN A 5 6.47 10.96 -5.05
C GLN A 5 5.64 9.84 -5.68
N LEU A 6 4.80 9.16 -4.90
CA LEU A 6 4.00 8.04 -5.37
C LEU A 6 2.80 8.55 -6.19
N ASP A 7 2.69 8.15 -7.44
CA ASP A 7 1.59 8.55 -8.33
C ASP A 7 0.28 7.85 -7.91
N PRO A 8 -0.80 8.61 -7.60
CA PRO A 8 -2.10 8.07 -7.21
C PRO A 8 -2.73 7.06 -8.17
N LYS A 9 -2.38 7.10 -9.46
CA LYS A 9 -2.93 6.20 -10.48
C LYS A 9 -2.28 4.81 -10.48
N THR A 10 -1.13 4.67 -9.80
CA THR A 10 -0.36 3.41 -9.81
C THR A 10 -0.96 2.34 -8.90
N SER A 11 -0.74 1.07 -9.26
CA SER A 11 -1.11 -0.05 -8.38
C SER A 11 -0.36 -0.03 -7.05
N ALA A 12 0.84 0.57 -6.99
CA ALA A 12 1.57 0.77 -5.74
C ALA A 12 0.79 1.67 -4.78
N PHE A 13 0.29 2.80 -5.27
CA PHE A 13 -0.55 3.70 -4.47
C PHE A 13 -1.83 3.01 -4.02
N LYS A 14 -2.54 2.31 -4.92
CA LYS A 14 -3.77 1.58 -4.58
C LYS A 14 -3.54 0.54 -3.48
N VAL A 15 -2.43 -0.21 -3.54
CA VAL A 15 -2.05 -1.18 -2.50
C VAL A 15 -1.77 -0.49 -1.16
N LEU A 16 -1.05 0.64 -1.17
CA LEU A 16 -0.75 1.40 0.04
C LEU A 16 -2.04 1.93 0.69
N VAL A 17 -2.92 2.56 -0.09
CA VAL A 17 -4.23 3.05 0.37
C VAL A 17 -5.04 1.90 0.98
N TYR A 18 -5.15 0.78 0.28
CA TYR A 18 -5.89 -0.38 0.78
C TYR A 18 -5.38 -0.85 2.15
N LEU A 19 -4.06 -0.98 2.32
CA LEU A 19 -3.48 -1.37 3.60
C LEU A 19 -3.73 -0.34 4.70
N THR A 20 -3.57 0.95 4.39
CA THR A 20 -3.81 2.04 5.35
C THR A 20 -5.24 2.01 5.89
N PHE A 21 -6.24 1.82 5.03
CA PHE A 21 -7.65 1.81 5.45
C PHE A 21 -8.11 0.47 6.04
N LYS A 22 -7.37 -0.63 5.82
CA LYS A 22 -7.64 -1.89 6.53
C LYS A 22 -7.14 -1.88 7.98
N ASP A 23 -6.13 -1.06 8.26
CA ASP A 23 -5.53 -0.86 9.59
C ASP A 23 -5.19 -2.17 10.32
N ARG A 24 -4.80 -3.19 9.54
CA ARG A 24 -4.38 -4.50 10.05
C ARG A 24 -3.45 -5.18 9.04
N PRO A 25 -2.65 -6.16 9.47
CA PRO A 25 -1.86 -6.97 8.56
C PRO A 25 -2.75 -7.71 7.55
N MET A 26 -2.38 -7.64 6.27
CA MET A 26 -3.09 -8.30 5.17
C MET A 26 -2.14 -9.17 4.35
N LYS A 27 -2.54 -10.40 4.05
CA LYS A 27 -1.77 -11.29 3.16
C LYS A 27 -1.90 -10.83 1.70
N PRO A 28 -0.90 -11.10 0.84
CA PRO A 28 -0.96 -10.74 -0.59
C PRO A 28 -2.22 -11.25 -1.30
N LEU A 29 -2.71 -12.43 -0.93
CA LEU A 29 -3.93 -13.01 -1.50
C LEU A 29 -5.19 -12.21 -1.12
N GLU A 30 -5.27 -11.70 0.12
CA GLU A 30 -6.40 -10.87 0.55
C GLU A 30 -6.39 -9.51 -0.14
N ILE A 31 -5.21 -8.94 -0.37
CA ILE A 31 -5.02 -7.68 -1.11
C ILE A 31 -5.41 -7.84 -2.57
N THR A 32 -5.00 -8.94 -3.20
CA THR A 32 -5.37 -9.31 -4.59
C THR A 32 -6.90 -9.32 -4.74
N LYS A 33 -7.60 -10.01 -3.83
CA LYS A 33 -9.07 -10.08 -3.83
C LYS A 33 -9.74 -8.73 -3.59
N GLY A 34 -9.17 -7.89 -2.72
CA GLY A 34 -9.74 -6.59 -2.38
C GLY A 34 -9.56 -5.49 -3.42
N LEU A 35 -8.57 -5.63 -4.31
CA LEU A 35 -8.21 -4.61 -5.31
C LEU A 35 -8.41 -5.03 -6.76
N ASP A 36 -8.77 -6.29 -7.01
CA ASP A 36 -8.81 -6.88 -8.35
C ASP A 36 -7.49 -6.67 -9.13
N VAL A 37 -6.37 -6.74 -8.41
CA VAL A 37 -5.01 -6.65 -8.96
C VAL A 37 -4.38 -8.02 -8.86
N ASN A 38 -3.74 -8.49 -9.93
CA ASN A 38 -3.12 -9.80 -9.94
C ASN A 38 -2.05 -9.97 -8.83
N GLY A 39 -1.85 -11.22 -8.39
CA GLY A 39 -0.98 -11.52 -7.24
C GLY A 39 0.52 -11.29 -7.49
N SER A 40 1.00 -11.29 -8.74
CA SER A 40 2.40 -10.97 -9.04
C SER A 40 2.67 -9.48 -8.92
N THR A 41 1.76 -8.64 -9.44
CA THR A 41 1.78 -7.18 -9.28
C THR A 41 1.69 -6.79 -7.82
N VAL A 42 0.76 -7.37 -7.04
CA VAL A 42 0.66 -7.08 -5.60
C VAL A 42 1.99 -7.35 -4.89
N ARG A 43 2.59 -8.52 -5.11
CA ARG A 43 3.88 -8.87 -4.48
C ARG A 43 5.01 -7.93 -4.89
N ALA A 44 5.09 -7.57 -6.18
CA ALA A 44 6.07 -6.61 -6.66
C ALA A 44 5.90 -5.23 -6.00
N ARG A 45 4.67 -4.74 -5.89
CA ARG A 45 4.38 -3.45 -5.24
C ARG A 45 4.63 -3.49 -3.74
N LEU A 46 4.31 -4.58 -3.05
CA LEU A 46 4.63 -4.74 -1.62
C LEU A 46 6.14 -4.73 -1.37
N ALA A 47 6.93 -5.40 -2.21
CA ALA A 47 8.39 -5.37 -2.11
C ALA A 47 8.95 -3.95 -2.30
N GLU A 48 8.43 -3.21 -3.28
CA GLU A 48 8.79 -1.82 -3.53
C GLU A 48 8.42 -0.91 -2.35
N LEU A 49 7.17 -0.96 -1.89
CA LEU A 49 6.68 -0.15 -0.77
C LEU A 49 7.47 -0.45 0.52
N LYS A 50 7.80 -1.74 0.77
CA LYS A 50 8.59 -2.17 1.92
C LYS A 50 10.02 -1.61 1.86
N LYS A 51 10.65 -1.70 0.69
CA LYS A 51 11.99 -1.11 0.46
C LYS A 51 12.00 0.39 0.75
N ASN A 52 10.89 1.07 0.51
CA ASN A 52 10.71 2.49 0.76
C ASN A 52 10.18 2.85 2.15
N GLY A 53 9.99 1.87 3.04
CA GLY A 53 9.50 2.09 4.41
C GLY A 53 8.02 2.49 4.52
N LEU A 54 7.24 2.39 3.45
CA LEU A 54 5.81 2.75 3.43
C LEU A 54 4.90 1.64 3.95
N VAL A 55 5.41 0.39 3.95
CA VAL A 55 4.75 -0.77 4.56
C VAL A 55 5.77 -1.60 5.32
N GLU A 56 5.28 -2.37 6.28
CA GLU A 56 6.04 -3.36 7.01
C GLU A 56 5.51 -4.77 6.70
N SER A 57 6.41 -5.75 6.78
CA SER A 57 6.07 -7.18 6.67
C SER A 57 6.15 -7.80 8.05
N LEU A 58 5.03 -8.35 8.50
CA LEU A 58 4.87 -9.11 9.74
C LEU A 58 4.60 -10.59 9.40
N ALA A 59 4.50 -11.45 10.41
CA ALA A 59 4.20 -12.87 10.20
C ALA A 59 2.81 -13.07 9.58
N GLU A 60 1.86 -12.20 9.92
CA GLU A 60 0.46 -12.26 9.53
C GLU A 60 0.20 -11.64 8.14
N GLY A 61 1.14 -10.84 7.62
CA GLY A 61 1.00 -10.16 6.34
C GLY A 61 1.73 -8.81 6.29
N TYR A 62 1.20 -7.89 5.49
CA TYR A 62 1.75 -6.54 5.35
C TYR A 62 0.83 -5.51 6.01
N VAL A 63 1.43 -4.53 6.68
CA VAL A 63 0.72 -3.40 7.32
C VAL A 63 1.27 -2.08 6.80
N SER A 64 0.41 -1.06 6.71
CA SER A 64 0.83 0.27 6.32
C SER A 64 1.66 0.94 7.43
N ARG A 65 2.65 1.74 7.04
CA ARG A 65 3.41 2.62 7.95
C ARG A 65 2.97 4.08 7.85
N VAL A 66 2.02 4.39 6.97
CA VAL A 66 1.44 5.72 6.83
C VAL A 66 -0.01 5.71 7.32
N THR A 67 -0.48 6.85 7.78
CA THR A 67 -1.82 7.02 8.32
C THR A 67 -2.82 7.39 7.22
N SER A 68 -4.12 7.23 7.51
CA SER A 68 -5.18 7.72 6.61
C SER A 68 -5.07 9.23 6.38
N TYR A 69 -4.62 10.00 7.38
CA TYR A 69 -4.36 11.43 7.24
C TYR A 69 -3.28 11.71 6.17
N ASP A 70 -2.17 10.97 6.18
CA ASP A 70 -1.09 11.14 5.21
C ASP A 70 -1.58 10.87 3.77
N ILE A 71 -2.43 9.85 3.60
CA ILE A 71 -3.05 9.53 2.31
C ILE A 71 -3.99 10.64 1.85
N LEU A 72 -4.85 11.16 2.74
CA LEU A 72 -5.76 12.24 2.41
C LEU A 72 -4.99 13.50 2.01
N MET A 73 -3.97 13.88 2.78
CA MET A 73 -3.09 15.01 2.46
C MET A 73 -2.44 14.86 1.08
N LYS A 74 -2.00 13.66 0.72
CA LYS A 74 -1.44 13.36 -0.60
C LYS A 74 -2.46 13.52 -1.75
N LEU A 75 -3.74 13.27 -1.50
CA LEU A 75 -4.81 13.37 -2.50
C LEU A 75 -5.40 14.77 -2.62
N THR A 76 -5.32 15.59 -1.56
CA THR A 76 -5.91 16.93 -1.52
C THR A 76 -4.92 18.05 -1.80
N GLN A 77 -3.62 17.74 -1.86
CA GLN A 77 -2.62 18.72 -2.28
C GLN A 77 -2.73 18.95 -3.80
N PRO A 78 -2.81 20.22 -4.26
CA PRO A 78 -2.90 20.57 -5.68
C PRO A 78 -1.65 20.18 -6.49
#